data_AF-A0A495K9H0-F1
#
_entry.id   AF-A0A495K9H0-F1
#
_cell.length_a   1.000
_cell.length_b   1.000
_cell.length_c   1.000
_cell.angle_alpha   90.00
_cell.angle_beta   90.00
_cell.angle_gamma   90.00
#
_symmetry.space_group_name_H-M   'P 1'
#
loop_
_entity.id
_entity.type
_entity.pdbx_description
1 polymer ?
#
loop_
_entity_poly.entity_id
_entity_poly.type
_entity_poly.pdbx_seq_one_letter_code
_entity_poly.pdbx_strand_id
1 'polypeptide(L)'
;MDKVLLERSLMLVADDDVGLTTDFYDRLFAEYPSARALFSSDIRPQARMLQDAIVAVLDHLEDPTWLRASLGALGQRHASWGVTPEMYNWVASTMIATMADRGGSEWTDAMTDAWSEALGAVAGMMLEAYPVRTDGLG
;
A
#
# COMPACT_ATOMS: atom_id res chain seq x y z
N MET A 1 -15.45 -5.68 2.03
CA MET A 1 -14.68 -5.02 0.96
C MET A 1 -15.44 -5.00 -0.36
N ASP A 2 -15.76 -3.81 -0.86
CA ASP A 2 -16.46 -3.58 -2.14
C ASP A 2 -15.45 -3.54 -3.30
N LYS A 3 -15.27 -4.69 -3.98
CA LYS A 3 -14.31 -4.83 -5.08
C LYS A 3 -14.61 -3.87 -6.24
N VAL A 4 -15.88 -3.71 -6.60
CA VAL A 4 -16.28 -2.87 -7.73
C VAL A 4 -15.97 -1.40 -7.46
N LEU A 5 -16.18 -0.93 -6.22
CA LEU A 5 -15.83 0.43 -5.84
C LEU A 5 -14.31 0.67 -5.85
N LEU A 6 -13.52 -0.31 -5.39
CA LEU A 6 -12.05 -0.24 -5.43
C LEU A 6 -11.53 -0.17 -6.87
N GLU A 7 -12.02 -1.04 -7.76
CA GLU A 7 -11.61 -1.04 -9.18
C GLU A 7 -12.00 0.26 -9.88
N ARG A 8 -13.24 0.73 -9.66
CA ARG A 8 -13.71 1.98 -10.27
C ARG A 8 -12.95 3.20 -9.78
N SER A 9 -12.68 3.28 -8.48
CA SER A 9 -11.91 4.38 -7.89
C SER A 9 -10.43 4.32 -8.28
N LEU A 10 -9.85 3.13 -8.47
CA LEU A 10 -8.51 3.01 -9.04
C LEU A 10 -8.47 3.52 -10.48
N MET A 11 -9.43 3.14 -11.33
CA MET A 11 -9.51 3.62 -12.71
C MET A 11 -9.69 5.14 -12.81
N LEU A 12 -10.35 5.76 -11.82
CA LEU A 12 -10.53 7.21 -11.77
C LEU A 12 -9.18 7.94 -11.59
N VAL A 13 -8.24 7.37 -10.83
CA VAL A 13 -7.02 8.06 -10.38
C VAL A 13 -5.74 7.55 -11.04
N ALA A 14 -5.76 6.33 -11.58
CA ALA A 14 -4.62 5.73 -12.27
C ALA A 14 -4.42 6.31 -13.68
N ASP A 15 -3.18 6.21 -14.18
CA ASP A 15 -2.82 6.48 -15.56
C ASP A 15 -2.12 5.25 -16.18
N ASP A 16 -1.87 5.29 -17.49
CA ASP A 16 -1.25 4.18 -18.24
C ASP A 16 0.21 3.91 -17.82
N ASP A 17 0.85 4.84 -17.11
CA ASP A 17 2.21 4.72 -16.57
C ASP A 17 2.14 4.49 -15.04
N VAL A 18 3.18 4.91 -14.32
CA VAL A 18 3.31 4.84 -12.85
C VAL A 18 3.02 6.18 -12.18
N GLY A 19 2.17 7.03 -12.75
CA GLY A 19 1.98 8.40 -12.28
C GLY A 19 1.34 8.46 -10.89
N LEU A 20 0.28 7.68 -10.63
CA LEU A 20 -0.33 7.57 -9.30
C LEU A 20 0.70 7.18 -8.23
N THR A 21 1.52 6.16 -8.49
CA THR A 21 2.48 5.66 -7.51
C THR A 21 3.72 6.56 -7.39
N THR A 22 4.04 7.33 -8.43
CA THR A 22 5.07 8.38 -8.37
C THR A 22 4.62 9.52 -7.47
N ASP A 23 3.41 10.04 -7.67
CA ASP A 23 2.83 11.09 -6.83
C ASP A 23 2.74 10.65 -5.36
N PHE A 24 2.37 9.38 -5.14
CA PHE A 24 2.37 8.77 -3.82
C PHE A 24 3.76 8.82 -3.17
N TYR A 25 4.83 8.46 -3.88
CA TYR A 25 6.16 8.47 -3.31
C TYR A 25 6.67 9.89 -3.04
N ASP A 26 6.38 10.83 -3.93
CA ASP A 26 6.72 12.25 -3.73
C ASP A 26 6.04 12.77 -2.45
N ARG A 27 4.75 12.45 -2.27
CA ARG A 27 4.00 12.79 -1.06
C ARG A 27 4.54 12.09 0.19
N LEU A 28 4.81 10.78 0.10
CA LEU A 28 5.32 9.98 1.23
C LEU A 28 6.63 10.56 1.76
N PHE A 29 7.54 10.95 0.87
CA PHE A 29 8.83 11.50 1.28
C PHE A 29 8.74 12.95 1.75
N ALA A 30 7.73 13.72 1.31
CA ALA A 30 7.45 15.04 1.85
C ALA A 30 6.89 14.97 3.28
N GLU A 31 5.94 14.06 3.54
CA GLU A 31 5.29 13.91 4.84
C GLU A 31 6.15 13.13 5.84
N TYR A 32 6.88 12.11 5.38
CA TYR A 32 7.70 11.21 6.19
C TYR A 32 9.13 11.10 5.62
N PRO A 33 9.98 12.15 5.76
CA PRO A 33 11.32 12.16 5.17
C PRO A 33 12.21 10.99 5.61
N SER A 34 11.98 10.43 6.80
CA SER A 34 12.71 9.25 7.30
C SER A 34 12.50 8.00 6.44
N ALA A 35 11.35 7.86 5.77
CA ALA A 35 11.06 6.73 4.89
C ALA A 35 12.00 6.70 3.67
N ARG A 36 12.51 7.87 3.23
CA ARG A 36 13.35 8.00 2.04
C ARG A 36 14.60 7.12 2.08
N ALA A 37 15.15 6.88 3.27
CA ALA A 37 16.35 6.08 3.48
C ALA A 37 16.17 4.59 3.10
N LEU A 38 14.93 4.11 3.00
CA LEU A 38 14.63 2.72 2.60
C LEU A 38 14.59 2.53 1.07
N PHE A 39 14.64 3.61 0.29
CA PHE A 39 14.44 3.56 -1.15
C PHE A 39 15.67 4.04 -1.92
N SER A 40 15.81 3.51 -3.14
CA SER A 40 16.84 3.94 -4.10
C SER A 40 16.65 5.41 -4.50
N SER A 41 17.69 6.06 -5.06
CA SER A 41 17.57 7.43 -5.60
C SER A 41 16.53 7.52 -6.71
N ASP A 42 16.49 6.51 -7.59
CA ASP A 42 15.48 6.36 -8.63
C ASP A 42 14.26 5.62 -8.06
N ILE A 43 13.11 6.29 -8.08
CA ILE A 43 11.87 5.76 -7.51
C ILE A 43 11.00 5.02 -8.53
N ARG A 44 11.23 5.23 -9.84
CA ARG A 44 10.37 4.66 -10.89
C ARG A 44 10.24 3.14 -10.83
N PRO A 45 11.32 2.36 -10.62
CA PRO A 45 11.19 0.90 -10.50
C PRO A 45 10.27 0.50 -9.34
N GLN A 46 10.40 1.19 -8.20
CA GLN A 46 9.58 0.93 -7.04
C GLN A 46 8.12 1.36 -7.27
N ALA A 47 7.88 2.48 -7.94
CA ALA A 47 6.56 2.95 -8.33
C ALA A 47 5.82 1.93 -9.21
N ARG A 48 6.52 1.33 -10.19
CA ARG A 48 5.99 0.23 -11.01
C ARG A 48 5.64 -0.99 -10.17
N MET A 49 6.56 -1.43 -9.30
CA MET A 49 6.33 -2.59 -8.42
C MET A 49 5.13 -2.39 -7.50
N LEU A 50 4.94 -1.18 -6.97
CA LEU A 50 3.80 -0.85 -6.11
C LEU A 50 2.49 -0.91 -6.90
N GLN A 51 2.45 -0.34 -8.11
CA GLN A 51 1.26 -0.38 -8.95
C GLN A 51 0.88 -1.82 -9.32
N ASP A 52 1.86 -2.64 -9.71
CA ASP A 52 1.65 -4.07 -9.99
C ASP A 52 1.11 -4.81 -8.76
N ALA A 53 1.63 -4.51 -7.57
CA ALA A 53 1.15 -5.12 -6.34
C ALA A 53 -0.30 -4.73 -6.01
N ILE A 54 -0.69 -3.47 -6.21
CA ILE A 54 -2.07 -3.00 -6.00
C ILE A 54 -3.03 -3.72 -6.96
N VAL A 55 -2.70 -3.76 -8.25
CA VAL A 55 -3.52 -4.45 -9.26
C VAL A 55 -3.65 -5.94 -8.92
N ALA A 56 -2.55 -6.61 -8.61
CA ALA A 56 -2.56 -8.03 -8.27
C ALA A 56 -3.43 -8.33 -7.04
N VAL A 57 -3.43 -7.47 -6.02
CA VAL A 57 -4.29 -7.62 -4.84
C VAL A 57 -5.77 -7.47 -5.20
N LEU A 58 -6.14 -6.49 -6.04
CA LEU A 58 -7.52 -6.32 -6.49
C LEU A 58 -8.00 -7.48 -7.36
N ASP A 59 -7.14 -7.99 -8.25
CA ASP A 59 -7.44 -9.16 -9.08
C ASP A 59 -7.76 -10.38 -8.21
N HIS A 60 -7.02 -10.58 -7.12
CA HIS A 60 -7.13 -11.72 -6.21
C HIS A 60 -7.90 -11.43 -4.92
N LEU A 61 -8.69 -10.36 -4.87
CA LEU A 61 -9.36 -9.91 -3.65
C LEU A 61 -10.28 -10.97 -3.02
N GLU A 62 -10.78 -11.88 -3.85
CA GLU A 62 -11.67 -12.99 -3.48
C GLU A 62 -10.94 -14.34 -3.37
N ASP A 63 -9.61 -14.36 -3.54
CA ASP A 63 -8.76 -15.55 -3.37
C ASP A 63 -7.96 -15.45 -2.05
N PRO A 64 -8.54 -15.94 -0.93
CA PRO A 64 -7.89 -15.86 0.37
C PRO A 64 -6.67 -16.79 0.50
N THR A 65 -6.47 -17.72 -0.42
CA THR A 65 -5.28 -18.58 -0.44
C THR A 65 -4.11 -17.85 -1.07
N TRP A 66 -4.34 -17.23 -2.23
CA TRP A 66 -3.36 -16.38 -2.89
C TRP A 66 -2.96 -15.20 -2.01
N LEU A 67 -3.94 -14.50 -1.40
CA LEU A 67 -3.67 -13.34 -0.54
C LEU A 67 -2.75 -13.70 0.62
N ARG A 68 -3.06 -14.78 1.35
CA ARG A 68 -2.22 -15.21 2.49
C ARG A 68 -0.80 -15.58 2.05
N ALA A 69 -0.66 -16.33 0.96
CA ALA A 69 0.66 -16.74 0.47
C ALA A 69 1.49 -15.55 -0.01
N SER A 70 0.91 -14.71 -0.86
CA SER A 70 1.58 -13.56 -1.48
C SER A 70 1.90 -12.47 -0.46
N LEU A 71 0.92 -12.05 0.35
CA LEU A 71 1.11 -10.99 1.35
C LEU A 71 1.96 -11.46 2.53
N GLY A 72 1.87 -12.72 2.93
CA GLY A 72 2.76 -13.27 3.96
C GLY A 72 4.23 -13.26 3.51
N ALA A 73 4.50 -13.71 2.30
CA ALA A 73 5.86 -13.68 1.73
C ALA A 73 6.37 -12.24 1.51
N LEU A 74 5.48 -11.30 1.21
CA LEU A 74 5.81 -9.88 1.10
C LEU A 74 6.09 -9.25 2.47
N GLY A 75 5.30 -9.61 3.49
CA GLY A 75 5.45 -9.17 4.88
C GLY A 75 6.79 -9.58 5.47
N GLN A 76 7.23 -10.84 5.26
CA GLN A 76 8.56 -11.29 5.69
C GLN A 76 9.70 -10.47 5.08
N ARG A 77 9.56 -10.06 3.81
CA ARG A 77 10.53 -9.17 3.14
C ARG A 77 10.50 -7.76 3.73
N HIS A 78 9.32 -7.21 3.98
CA HIS A 78 9.20 -5.89 4.62
C HIS A 78 9.83 -5.88 6.02
N ALA A 79 9.63 -6.95 6.79
CA ALA A 79 10.29 -7.11 8.08
C ALA A 79 11.83 -7.14 7.96
N SER A 80 12.38 -7.86 6.97
CA SER A 80 13.84 -7.93 6.77
C SER A 80 14.45 -6.63 6.26
N TRP A 81 13.67 -5.76 5.64
CA TRP A 81 14.07 -4.40 5.26
C TRP A 81 13.92 -3.38 6.40
N GLY A 82 13.42 -3.79 7.56
CA GLY A 82 13.24 -2.92 8.72
C GLY A 82 11.99 -2.03 8.67
N VAL A 83 11.01 -2.35 7.81
CA VAL A 83 9.72 -1.63 7.78
C VAL A 83 8.95 -1.93 9.06
N THR A 84 8.60 -0.89 9.82
CA THR A 84 7.89 -1.04 11.09
C THR A 84 6.37 -1.04 10.90
N PRO A 85 5.57 -1.52 11.88
CA PRO A 85 4.12 -1.43 11.83
C PRO A 85 3.59 0.00 11.66
N GLU A 86 4.28 0.99 12.22
CA GLU A 86 3.90 2.41 12.09
C GLU A 86 3.98 2.89 10.63
N MET A 87 4.96 2.41 9.87
CA MET A 87 5.16 2.80 8.48
C MET A 87 4.01 2.35 7.56
N TYR A 88 3.26 1.29 7.92
CA TYR A 88 2.07 0.89 7.17
C TYR A 88 0.97 1.97 7.25
N ASN A 89 0.83 2.62 8.40
CA ASN A 89 -0.13 3.70 8.56
C ASN A 89 0.26 4.91 7.70
N TRP A 90 1.56 5.24 7.63
CA TRP A 90 2.07 6.30 6.76
C TRP A 90 1.75 6.02 5.29
N VAL A 91 2.00 4.78 4.84
CA VAL A 91 1.70 4.35 3.47
C VAL A 91 0.20 4.43 3.20
N ALA A 92 -0.63 3.91 4.11
CA ALA A 92 -2.08 3.88 3.91
C ALA A 92 -2.67 5.30 3.82
N SER A 93 -2.34 6.17 4.77
CA SER A 93 -2.83 7.56 4.77
C SER A 93 -2.34 8.34 3.55
N THR A 94 -1.07 8.20 3.20
CA THR A 94 -0.48 8.89 2.04
C THR A 94 -1.11 8.43 0.73
N MET A 95 -1.32 7.12 0.55
CA MET A 95 -1.94 6.57 -0.66
C MET A 95 -3.37 7.06 -0.82
N ILE A 96 -4.19 6.98 0.23
CA ILE A 96 -5.57 7.47 0.22
C ILE A 96 -5.62 8.96 -0.10
N ALA A 97 -4.77 9.76 0.53
CA ALA A 97 -4.74 11.20 0.28
C ALA A 97 -4.26 11.53 -1.15
N THR A 98 -3.31 10.76 -1.69
CA THR A 98 -2.87 10.89 -3.10
C THR A 98 -4.01 10.57 -4.06
N MET A 99 -4.75 9.49 -3.83
CA MET A 99 -5.91 9.13 -4.65
C MET A 99 -7.02 10.17 -4.53
N ALA A 100 -7.28 10.69 -3.33
CA ALA A 100 -8.28 11.73 -3.11
C ALA A 100 -7.95 13.02 -3.86
N ASP A 101 -6.69 13.47 -3.81
CA ASP A 101 -6.24 14.67 -4.52
C ASP A 101 -6.35 14.50 -6.04
N ARG A 102 -5.97 13.32 -6.57
CA ARG A 102 -6.08 13.01 -8.01
C ARG A 102 -7.52 12.87 -8.48
N GLY A 103 -8.39 12.26 -7.67
CA GLY A 103 -9.80 12.08 -7.98
C GLY A 103 -10.64 13.36 -7.82
N GLY A 104 -10.12 14.37 -7.11
CA GLY A 104 -10.74 15.67 -6.96
C GLY A 104 -12.20 15.58 -6.53
N SER A 105 -13.10 16.25 -7.25
CA SER A 105 -14.53 16.25 -6.95
C SER A 105 -15.25 14.92 -7.21
N GLU A 106 -14.61 13.98 -7.93
CA GLU A 106 -15.17 12.65 -8.20
C GLU A 106 -14.78 11.64 -7.11
N TRP A 107 -13.78 11.96 -6.28
CA TRP A 107 -13.44 11.16 -5.11
C TRP A 107 -14.48 11.33 -4.00
N THR A 108 -14.90 10.24 -3.39
CA THR A 108 -15.97 10.25 -2.38
C THR A 108 -15.51 9.64 -1.07
N ASP A 109 -16.19 9.98 0.03
CA ASP A 109 -15.93 9.39 1.36
C ASP A 109 -16.04 7.86 1.33
N ALA A 110 -16.98 7.31 0.54
CA ALA A 110 -17.11 5.87 0.37
C ALA A 110 -15.86 5.22 -0.28
N MET A 111 -15.19 5.92 -1.19
CA MET A 111 -13.93 5.44 -1.76
C MET A 111 -12.80 5.48 -0.71
N THR A 112 -12.72 6.55 0.07
CA THR A 112 -11.79 6.65 1.21
C THR A 112 -11.98 5.49 2.19
N ASP A 113 -13.21 5.22 2.60
CA ASP A 113 -13.53 4.14 3.54
C ASP A 113 -13.18 2.76 2.97
N ALA A 114 -13.51 2.51 1.70
CA ALA A 114 -13.20 1.26 1.02
C ALA A 114 -11.69 1.01 0.92
N TRP A 115 -10.90 2.04 0.58
CA TRP A 115 -9.45 1.93 0.52
C TRP A 115 -8.81 1.80 1.90
N SER A 116 -9.37 2.45 2.93
CA SER A 116 -8.94 2.29 4.32
C SER A 116 -9.14 0.84 4.79
N GLU A 117 -10.30 0.25 4.53
CA GLU A 117 -10.57 -1.17 4.81
C GLU A 117 -9.58 -2.09 4.07
N ALA A 118 -9.38 -1.84 2.77
CA ALA A 118 -8.51 -2.66 1.93
C ALA A 118 -7.04 -2.62 2.36
N LEU A 119 -6.48 -1.42 2.53
CA LEU A 119 -5.09 -1.23 2.93
C LEU A 119 -4.85 -1.73 4.36
N GLY A 120 -5.82 -1.55 5.26
CA GLY A 120 -5.78 -2.11 6.61
C GLY A 120 -5.75 -3.63 6.61
N ALA A 121 -6.58 -4.28 5.78
CA ALA A 121 -6.59 -5.74 5.64
C ALA A 121 -5.27 -6.27 5.07
N VAL A 122 -4.72 -5.62 4.04
CA VAL A 122 -3.42 -5.97 3.45
C VAL A 122 -2.30 -5.83 4.49
N ALA A 123 -2.25 -4.69 5.19
CA ALA A 123 -1.26 -4.44 6.23
C ALA A 123 -1.34 -5.49 7.34
N GLY A 124 -2.55 -5.85 7.78
CA GLY A 124 -2.78 -6.91 8.77
C GLY A 124 -2.17 -8.25 8.35
N MET A 125 -2.46 -8.72 7.13
CA MET A 125 -1.91 -9.99 6.63
C MET A 125 -0.38 -9.96 6.50
N MET A 126 0.19 -8.82 6.09
CA MET A 126 1.65 -8.67 6.01
C MET A 126 2.28 -8.69 7.40
N LEU A 127 1.69 -7.99 8.37
CA LEU A 127 2.17 -7.91 9.75
C LEU A 127 2.06 -9.25 10.50
N GLU A 128 1.05 -10.07 10.20
CA GLU A 128 0.96 -11.44 10.74
C GLU A 128 2.17 -12.31 10.39
N ALA A 129 2.84 -12.01 9.26
CA ALA A 129 4.03 -12.73 8.81
C ALA A 129 5.34 -12.14 9.36
N TYR A 130 5.29 -11.09 10.18
CA TYR A 130 6.47 -10.54 10.81
C TYR A 130 7.02 -11.53 11.85
N PRO A 131 8.35 -11.61 12.01
CA PRO A 131 8.91 -12.43 13.07
C PRO A 131 8.39 -11.92 14.42
N VAL A 132 7.86 -12.85 15.23
CA VAL A 132 7.49 -12.54 16.62
C VAL A 132 8.75 -12.02 17.30
N ARG A 133 8.69 -10.79 17.79
CA ARG A 133 9.77 -10.21 18.57
C ARG A 133 9.87 -11.02 19.86
N THR A 134 10.81 -11.96 19.93
CA THR A 134 11.20 -12.57 21.20
C THR A 134 12.01 -11.52 21.94
N ASP A 135 11.29 -10.62 22.62
CA ASP A 135 11.89 -9.77 23.63
C ASP A 135 12.48 -10.70 24.69
N GLY A 136 13.81 -10.83 24.66
CA GLY A 136 14.55 -11.63 25.61
C GLY A 136 14.28 -11.12 27.02
N LEU A 137 13.72 -12.00 27.85
CA LEU A 137 13.85 -11.89 29.29
C LEU A 137 15.34 -11.81 29.63
N GLY A 138 15.76 -10.66 30.13
CA GLY A 138 17.06 -10.42 30.75
C GLY A 138 16.85 -9.59 32.01
#